data_AF-Q6BRQ8-F1
#
_entry.id   AF-Q6BRQ8-F1
#
_cell.length_a   1.000
_cell.length_b   1.000
_cell.length_c   1.000
_cell.angle_alpha   90.00
_cell.angle_beta   90.00
_cell.angle_gamma   90.00
#
_symmetry.space_group_name_H-M   'P 1'
#
loop_
_entity.id
_entity.type
_entity.pdbx_description
1 polymer ?
#
loop_
_entity_poly.entity_id
_entity_poly.type
_entity_poly.pdbx_seq_one_letter_code
_entity_poly.pdbx_strand_id
1 'polypeptide(L)'
;MSSILKRLPSKERIQQAKKLSAEIFGNNWNPNNVRNGSNVLRAPLKGPQVASYYGDNNAMPTFKDFKEWFPELGFVDPKEVYRVKMVQDRKKRNKGAPKKKSS
;
A
#
# COMPACT_ATOMS: atom_id res chain seq x y z
N MET A 1 -9.21 -49.98 -45.90
CA MET A 1 -9.98 -48.75 -45.62
C MET A 1 -9.47 -48.14 -44.32
N SER A 2 -8.54 -47.18 -44.41
CA SER A 2 -7.91 -46.54 -43.24
C SER A 2 -8.91 -45.58 -42.59
N SER A 3 -9.10 -45.71 -41.28
CA SER A 3 -10.11 -44.97 -40.54
C SER A 3 -9.92 -43.45 -40.68
N ILE A 4 -11.01 -42.78 -41.04
CA ILE A 4 -11.18 -41.32 -41.20
C ILE A 4 -11.18 -40.59 -39.83
N LEU A 5 -10.84 -41.29 -38.74
CA LEU A 5 -10.77 -40.72 -37.40
C LEU A 5 -9.44 -39.99 -37.24
N LYS A 6 -9.51 -38.65 -37.21
CA LYS A 6 -8.39 -37.71 -36.98
C LYS A 6 -7.35 -38.31 -36.01
N ARG A 7 -6.18 -38.65 -36.53
CA ARG A 7 -5.03 -39.11 -35.73
C ARG A 7 -4.67 -38.01 -34.73
N LEU A 8 -4.55 -38.35 -33.45
CA LEU A 8 -4.16 -37.39 -32.42
C LEU A 8 -2.77 -36.81 -32.73
N PRO A 9 -2.54 -35.51 -32.52
CA PRO A 9 -1.24 -34.89 -32.76
C PRO A 9 -0.16 -35.47 -31.84
N SER A 10 1.07 -35.55 -32.34
CA SER A 10 2.21 -36.02 -31.55
C SER A 10 2.52 -35.06 -30.40
N LYS A 11 3.14 -35.59 -29.33
CA LYS A 11 3.59 -34.79 -28.18
C LYS A 11 4.50 -33.64 -28.60
N GLU A 12 5.40 -33.89 -29.55
CA GLU A 12 6.31 -32.90 -30.11
C GLU A 12 5.55 -31.78 -30.82
N ARG A 13 4.54 -32.12 -31.62
CA ARG A 13 3.71 -31.13 -32.31
C ARG A 13 2.95 -30.23 -31.34
N ILE A 14 2.45 -30.81 -30.24
CA ILE A 14 1.80 -30.06 -29.16
C ILE A 14 2.81 -29.12 -28.46
N GLN A 15 4.03 -29.59 -28.20
CA GLN A 15 5.08 -28.76 -27.60
C GLN A 15 5.50 -27.60 -28.50
N GLN A 16 5.63 -27.83 -29.81
CA GLN A 16 5.91 -26.78 -30.79
C GLN A 16 4.81 -25.72 -30.81
N ALA A 17 3.54 -26.14 -30.82
CA ALA A 17 2.40 -25.22 -30.80
C ALA A 17 2.37 -24.39 -29.52
N LYS A 18 2.65 -24.99 -28.35
CA LYS A 18 2.73 -24.27 -27.07
C LYS A 18 3.91 -23.29 -27.03
N LYS A 19 5.07 -23.66 -27.56
CA LYS A 19 6.23 -22.77 -27.68
C LYS A 19 5.90 -21.57 -28.58
N LEU A 20 5.31 -21.81 -29.75
CA LEU A 20 4.89 -20.75 -30.68
C LEU A 20 3.85 -19.82 -30.05
N SER A 21 2.86 -20.38 -29.34
CA SER A 21 1.86 -19.57 -28.62
C SER A 21 2.52 -18.69 -27.55
N ALA A 22 3.48 -19.22 -26.79
CA ALA A 22 4.19 -18.45 -25.80
C ALA A 22 4.99 -17.29 -26.44
N GLU A 23 5.62 -17.52 -27.58
CA GLU A 23 6.33 -16.51 -28.36
C GLU A 23 5.39 -15.41 -28.88
N ILE A 24 4.25 -15.80 -29.47
CA ILE A 24 3.24 -14.85 -29.99
C ILE A 24 2.71 -13.92 -28.89
N PHE A 25 2.48 -14.45 -27.69
CA PHE A 25 1.87 -13.69 -26.59
C PHE A 25 2.89 -13.13 -25.58
N GLY A 26 4.20 -13.25 -25.84
CA GLY A 26 5.24 -12.80 -24.90
C GLY A 26 5.22 -13.55 -23.55
N ASN A 27 4.69 -14.77 -23.52
CA ASN A 27 4.66 -15.63 -22.34
C ASN A 27 5.95 -16.46 -22.21
N ASN A 28 6.27 -16.88 -20.99
CA ASN A 28 7.42 -17.75 -20.74
C ASN A 28 7.07 -19.24 -21.00
N TRP A 29 7.86 -19.92 -21.83
CA TRP A 29 7.75 -21.35 -22.11
C TRP A 29 8.62 -22.19 -21.15
N ASN A 30 8.00 -22.93 -20.22
CA ASN A 30 8.68 -23.76 -19.22
C ASN A 30 8.32 -25.26 -19.37
N PRO A 31 8.91 -25.98 -20.34
CA PRO A 31 8.55 -27.39 -20.62
C PRO A 31 8.95 -28.37 -19.50
N ASN A 32 9.98 -28.01 -18.72
CA ASN A 32 10.55 -28.86 -17.66
C ASN A 32 9.99 -28.54 -16.27
N ASN A 33 9.04 -27.62 -16.16
CA ASN A 33 8.42 -27.18 -14.90
C ASN A 33 9.46 -26.75 -13.84
N VAL A 34 10.56 -26.12 -14.28
CA VAL A 34 11.61 -25.64 -13.37
C VAL A 34 11.10 -24.45 -12.56
N ARG A 35 11.43 -24.40 -11.28
CA ARG A 35 11.10 -23.27 -10.39
C ARG A 35 11.96 -22.06 -10.76
N ASN A 36 11.41 -21.14 -11.52
CA ASN A 36 12.12 -19.97 -12.06
C ASN A 36 11.75 -18.62 -11.40
N GLY A 37 10.99 -18.63 -10.29
CA GLY A 37 10.62 -17.42 -9.56
C GLY A 37 9.56 -16.53 -10.22
N SER A 38 9.05 -16.88 -11.40
CA SER A 38 8.07 -16.07 -12.15
C SER A 38 6.78 -15.77 -11.39
N ASN A 39 6.37 -16.63 -10.44
CA ASN A 39 5.22 -16.37 -9.56
C ASN A 39 5.43 -15.12 -8.69
N VAL A 40 6.62 -14.97 -8.10
CA VAL A 40 6.95 -13.83 -7.22
C VAL A 40 6.97 -12.54 -8.03
N LEU A 41 7.57 -12.57 -9.23
CA LEU A 41 7.68 -11.38 -10.09
C LEU A 41 6.35 -10.98 -10.73
N ARG A 42 5.43 -11.93 -10.97
CA ARG A 42 4.08 -11.63 -11.47
C ARG A 42 3.15 -11.07 -10.40
N ALA A 43 3.46 -11.28 -9.12
CA ALA A 43 2.62 -10.79 -8.05
C ALA A 43 2.54 -9.25 -8.12
N PRO A 44 1.33 -8.65 -8.09
CA PRO A 44 1.20 -7.21 -8.13
C PRO A 44 1.82 -6.58 -6.87
N LEU A 45 2.53 -5.48 -7.07
CA LEU A 45 3.11 -4.72 -5.97
C LEU A 45 2.01 -4.09 -5.12
N LYS A 46 2.06 -4.30 -3.80
CA LYS A 46 1.08 -3.77 -2.84
C LYS A 46 1.55 -2.52 -2.09
N GLY A 47 2.79 -2.09 -2.33
CA GLY A 47 3.43 -0.98 -1.61
C GLY A 47 2.56 0.28 -1.51
N PRO A 48 2.02 0.81 -2.62
CA PRO A 48 1.18 2.00 -2.59
C PRO A 48 -0.06 1.84 -1.71
N GLN A 49 -0.76 0.71 -1.83
CA GLN A 49 -1.96 0.42 -1.04
C GLN A 49 -1.68 0.33 0.46
N VAL A 50 -0.53 -0.26 0.82
CA VAL A 50 -0.11 -0.38 2.23
C VAL A 50 0.31 0.98 2.79
N ALA A 51 1.04 1.78 2.01
CA ALA A 51 1.46 3.11 2.41
C ALA A 51 0.27 4.05 2.64
N SER A 52 -0.77 3.96 1.80
CA SER A 52 -1.98 4.78 1.90
C SER A 52 -2.99 4.28 2.93
N TYR A 53 -2.62 3.38 3.85
CA TYR A 53 -3.58 2.74 4.76
C TYR A 53 -4.39 3.73 5.62
N TYR A 54 -3.73 4.76 6.16
CA TYR A 54 -4.39 5.82 6.92
C TYR A 54 -4.79 7.04 6.06
N GLY A 55 -4.51 7.01 4.76
CA GLY A 55 -4.64 8.14 3.84
C GLY A 55 -3.44 9.09 3.84
N ASP A 56 -3.59 10.21 3.15
CA ASP A 56 -2.61 11.30 3.16
C ASP A 56 -2.94 12.28 4.29
N ASN A 57 -2.02 12.41 5.25
CA ASN A 57 -2.17 13.32 6.38
C ASN A 57 -2.28 14.79 5.95
N ASN A 58 -1.82 15.13 4.74
CA ASN A 58 -1.87 16.48 4.19
C ASN A 58 -3.09 16.72 3.30
N ALA A 59 -3.96 15.72 3.10
CA ALA A 59 -5.14 15.86 2.25
C ALA A 59 -6.18 16.83 2.84
N MET A 60 -6.16 17.05 4.15
CA MET A 60 -7.12 17.91 4.85
C MET A 60 -6.39 18.99 5.66
N PRO A 61 -6.86 20.24 5.62
CA PRO A 61 -6.30 21.31 6.43
C PRO A 61 -6.51 21.05 7.92
N THR A 62 -5.50 21.36 8.71
CA THR A 62 -5.54 21.31 10.17
C THR A 62 -6.04 22.64 10.75
N PHE A 63 -6.40 22.65 12.04
CA PHE A 63 -6.80 23.88 12.72
C PHE A 63 -5.70 24.97 12.70
N LYS A 64 -4.42 24.58 12.58
CA LYS A 64 -3.30 25.51 12.42
C LYS A 64 -3.42 26.27 11.10
N ASP A 65 -3.73 25.55 10.02
CA ASP A 65 -3.85 26.13 8.69
C ASP A 65 -4.99 27.16 8.65
N PHE A 66 -6.13 26.86 9.28
CA PHE A 66 -7.25 27.82 9.38
C PHE A 66 -6.89 29.12 10.12
N LYS A 67 -6.04 29.04 11.16
CA LYS A 67 -5.55 30.26 11.84
C LYS A 67 -4.63 31.08 10.97
N GLU A 68 -3.81 30.43 10.16
CA GLU A 68 -2.89 31.09 9.23
C GLU A 68 -3.63 31.72 8.05
N TRP A 69 -4.69 31.06 7.55
CA TRP A 69 -5.49 31.55 6.43
C TRP A 69 -6.42 32.71 6.79
N PHE A 70 -6.97 32.71 8.00
CA PHE A 70 -7.95 33.71 8.45
C PHE A 70 -7.56 34.31 9.81
N PRO A 71 -6.44 35.03 9.90
CA PRO A 71 -5.97 35.61 11.16
C PRO A 71 -6.98 36.61 11.77
N GLU A 72 -7.77 37.28 10.94
CA GLU A 72 -8.79 38.26 11.34
C GLU A 72 -9.93 37.67 12.15
N LEU A 73 -10.22 36.37 11.99
CA LEU A 73 -11.31 35.69 12.69
C LEU A 73 -10.93 35.24 14.10
N GLY A 74 -9.63 35.29 14.46
CA GLY A 74 -9.18 35.03 15.82
C GLY A 74 -9.53 33.63 16.34
N PHE A 75 -9.42 32.59 15.51
CA PHE A 75 -9.86 31.24 15.86
C PHE A 75 -9.17 30.66 17.10
N VAL A 76 -9.98 30.00 17.94
CA VAL A 76 -9.55 29.33 19.18
C VAL A 76 -9.98 27.87 19.16
N ASP A 77 -9.05 26.95 19.40
CA ASP A 77 -9.36 25.51 19.52
C ASP A 77 -9.83 25.23 20.96
N PRO A 78 -11.13 24.94 21.20
CA PRO A 78 -11.64 24.71 22.54
C PRO A 78 -11.04 23.48 23.21
N LYS A 79 -10.68 22.44 22.44
CA LYS A 79 -10.05 21.23 23.00
C LYS A 79 -8.64 21.54 23.49
N GLU A 80 -7.89 22.32 22.73
CA GLU A 80 -6.54 22.73 23.13
C GLU A 80 -6.57 23.68 24.34
N VAL A 81 -7.49 24.66 24.36
CA VAL A 81 -7.68 25.54 25.52
C VAL A 81 -8.00 24.72 26.78
N TYR A 82 -8.92 23.76 26.67
CA TYR A 82 -9.25 22.87 27.77
C TYR A 82 -8.04 22.03 28.22
N ARG A 83 -7.27 21.47 27.27
CA ARG A 83 -6.06 20.70 27.58
C ARG A 83 -5.04 21.54 28.37
N VAL A 84 -4.80 22.79 27.95
CA VAL A 84 -3.89 23.72 28.64
C VAL A 84 -4.40 24.07 30.04
N LYS A 85 -5.71 24.34 30.20
CA LYS A 85 -6.33 24.56 31.52
C LYS A 85 -6.11 23.35 32.44
N MET A 86 -6.37 22.14 31.95
CA MET A 86 -6.17 20.91 32.71
C MET A 86 -4.70 20.71 33.12
N VAL A 87 -3.75 21.08 32.27
CA VAL A 87 -2.31 21.06 32.61
C VAL A 87 -2.02 22.03 33.76
N GLN A 88 -2.57 23.25 33.73
CA GLN A 88 -2.40 24.23 34.81
C GLN A 88 -3.02 23.74 36.13
N ASP A 89 -4.23 23.20 36.10
CA ASP A 89 -4.94 22.72 37.29
C ASP A 89 -4.26 21.49 37.93
N ARG A 90 -3.60 20.65 37.11
CA ARG A 90 -2.74 19.56 37.60
C ARG A 90 -1.49 20.09 38.29
N LYS A 91 -0.83 21.10 37.72
CA LYS A 91 0.36 21.74 38.34
C LYS A 91 0.02 22.36 39.69
N LYS A 92 -1.11 23.07 39.82
CA LYS A 92 -1.56 23.67 41.09
C LYS A 92 -1.66 22.68 42.25
N ARG A 93 -2.03 21.42 41.96
CA ARG A 93 -2.19 20.36 42.96
C ARG A 93 -0.95 19.46 43.11
N ASN A 94 0.20 19.88 42.57
CA ASN A 94 1.42 19.07 42.51
C ASN A 94 1.22 17.70 41.83
N LYS A 95 0.28 17.62 40.89
CA LYS A 95 0.00 16.45 40.03
C LYS A 95 0.42 16.69 38.57
N GLY A 96 1.31 17.66 38.36
CA GLY A 96 1.93 17.91 37.06
C GLY A 96 2.87 16.75 36.68
N ALA A 97 3.15 16.62 35.38
CA ALA A 97 4.17 15.68 34.92
C ALA A 97 5.54 16.08 35.53
N PRO A 98 6.37 15.11 35.95
CA PRO A 98 7.71 15.39 36.44
C PRO A 98 8.57 16.01 35.33
N LYS A 99 9.65 16.69 35.72
CA LYS A 99 10.60 17.26 34.74
C LYS A 99 11.23 16.12 33.95
N LYS A 100 11.10 16.18 32.61
CA LYS A 100 11.77 15.23 31.71
C LYS A 100 13.28 15.32 31.93
N LYS A 101 13.94 14.18 32.13
CA LYS A 101 15.40 14.09 32.27
C LYS A 101 16.04 14.61 30.97
N SER A 102 16.92 15.60 31.08
CA SER A 102 17.86 15.91 30.00
C SER A 102 19.00 14.90 30.06
N SER A 103 19.42 14.42 28.90
CA SER A 103 20.66 13.63 28.76
C SER A 103 21.86 14.38 29.29
#